data_AF-A0A7K0FY85-F1
#
_entry.id   AF-A0A7K0FY85-F1
#
_cell.length_a   1.000
_cell.length_b   1.000
_cell.length_c   1.000
_cell.angle_alpha   90.00
_cell.angle_beta   90.00
_cell.angle_gamma   90.00
#
_symmetry.space_group_name_H-M   'P 1'
#
loop_
_entity.id
_entity.type
_entity.pdbx_description
1 polymer ?
#
loop_
_entity_poly.entity_id
_entity_poly.type
_entity_poly.pdbx_seq_one_letter_code
_entity_poly.pdbx_strand_id
1 'polypeptide(L)'
;MSNLKFNPRNVILLLMILVITALRLLITFNSDALQFANYSSIGAVALFGGAYFKDNLKAFAFPLISLLLSDFVLYTTIYKQYVDILLVQEFYTYLAIALMVLVGKAMLKKVTIVNLLGSTIVITLIHWIVSDFGSWYKNPLFTQDLVGYWNCLVKAIPFEVRFLEGTLLYGVILFGAFEILKSKFPVLKLNKLQTQAI
;
A
#
# COMPACT_ATOMS: atom_id res chain seq x y z
N MET A 1 2.76 5.74 -33.97
CA MET A 1 2.31 6.54 -32.81
C MET A 1 1.23 5.73 -32.10
N SER A 2 1.53 5.18 -30.92
CA SER A 2 0.60 4.32 -30.19
C SER A 2 -0.61 5.15 -29.74
N ASN A 3 -1.80 4.76 -30.19
CA ASN A 3 -3.06 5.33 -29.70
C ASN A 3 -3.15 5.06 -28.20
N LEU A 4 -2.86 6.05 -27.36
CA LEU A 4 -3.17 6.02 -25.94
C LEU A 4 -4.69 5.93 -25.81
N LYS A 5 -5.22 4.71 -25.73
CA LYS A 5 -6.64 4.47 -25.45
C LYS A 5 -6.94 5.00 -24.05
N PHE A 6 -7.48 6.22 -24.01
CA PHE A 6 -7.88 6.89 -22.79
C PHE A 6 -8.86 6.00 -22.02
N ASN A 7 -8.52 5.67 -20.78
CA ASN A 7 -9.34 4.83 -19.92
C ASN A 7 -9.67 5.60 -18.63
N PRO A 8 -10.83 6.29 -18.56
CA PRO A 8 -11.16 7.20 -17.46
C PRO A 8 -11.18 6.50 -16.10
N ARG A 9 -11.51 5.21 -16.07
CA ARG A 9 -11.46 4.38 -14.85
C ARG A 9 -10.06 4.30 -14.27
N ASN A 10 -9.07 3.97 -15.10
CA ASN A 10 -7.68 3.85 -14.63
C ASN A 10 -7.12 5.20 -14.16
N VAL A 11 -7.55 6.29 -14.81
CA VAL A 11 -7.17 7.66 -14.41
C VAL A 11 -7.74 7.98 -13.03
N ILE A 12 -9.03 7.72 -12.79
CA ILE A 12 -9.66 7.97 -11.50
C ILE A 12 -9.04 7.12 -10.39
N LEU A 13 -8.80 5.83 -10.64
CA LEU A 13 -8.13 4.95 -9.67
C LEU A 13 -6.73 5.48 -9.32
N LEU A 14 -5.95 5.91 -10.32
CA LEU A 14 -4.62 6.49 -10.09
C LEU A 14 -4.71 7.80 -9.32
N LEU A 15 -5.64 8.70 -9.66
CA LEU A 15 -5.84 9.95 -8.94
C LEU A 15 -6.19 9.70 -7.47
N MET A 16 -7.05 8.73 -7.17
CA MET A 16 -7.38 8.36 -5.79
C MET A 16 -6.15 7.86 -5.02
N ILE A 17 -5.32 7.03 -5.64
CA ILE A 17 -4.04 6.59 -5.05
C ILE A 17 -3.14 7.79 -4.78
N LEU A 18 -2.95 8.66 -5.77
CA LEU A 18 -2.07 9.84 -5.64
C LEU A 18 -2.57 10.80 -4.55
N VAL A 19 -3.87 11.01 -4.42
CA VAL A 19 -4.46 11.87 -3.37
C VAL A 19 -4.18 11.30 -1.98
N ILE A 20 -4.38 9.99 -1.78
CA ILE A 20 -4.11 9.35 -0.49
C ILE A 20 -2.61 9.33 -0.17
N THR A 21 -1.76 9.11 -1.17
CA THR A 21 -0.31 9.17 -0.99
C THR A 21 0.18 10.61 -0.73
N ALA A 22 -0.43 11.62 -1.35
CA ALA A 22 -0.13 13.02 -1.06
C ALA A 22 -0.58 13.43 0.35
N LEU A 23 -1.73 12.91 0.81
CA LEU A 23 -2.20 13.13 2.18
C LEU A 23 -1.20 12.59 3.22
N ARG A 24 -0.59 11.42 2.94
CA ARG A 24 0.52 10.89 3.77
C ARG A 24 1.65 11.92 3.88
N LEU A 25 2.08 12.54 2.78
CA LEU A 25 3.12 13.58 2.82
C LEU A 25 2.70 14.77 3.69
N LEU A 26 1.47 15.29 3.48
CA LEU A 26 0.95 16.43 4.23
C LEU A 26 0.92 16.18 5.74
N ILE A 27 0.54 14.97 6.16
CA ILE A 27 0.54 14.57 7.58
C ILE A 27 1.97 14.56 8.12
N THR A 28 2.93 13.98 7.40
CA THR A 28 4.32 13.89 7.87
C THR A 28 5.03 15.25 7.92
N PHE A 29 4.73 16.18 7.02
CA PHE A 29 5.26 17.54 7.06
C PHE A 29 4.68 18.39 8.20
N ASN A 30 3.56 17.99 8.79
CA ASN A 30 2.92 18.71 9.87
C ASN A 30 3.31 18.12 11.23
N SER A 31 4.11 18.85 12.00
CA SER A 31 4.69 18.37 13.27
C SER A 31 3.65 17.95 14.31
N ASP A 32 2.50 18.62 14.37
CA ASP A 32 1.41 18.29 15.30
C ASP A 32 0.66 17.01 14.90
N ALA A 33 0.69 16.70 13.60
CA ALA A 33 0.07 15.51 13.02
C ALA A 33 1.04 14.33 12.91
N LEU A 34 2.31 14.46 13.33
CA LEU A 34 3.32 13.40 13.22
C LEU A 34 2.93 12.14 14.00
N GLN A 35 2.14 12.28 15.07
CA GLN A 35 1.54 11.14 15.79
C GLN A 35 0.70 10.25 14.86
N PHE A 36 0.11 10.82 13.81
CA PHE A 36 -0.67 10.13 12.80
C PHE A 36 0.16 9.59 11.63
N ALA A 37 1.46 9.93 11.52
CA ALA A 37 2.31 9.47 10.42
C ALA A 37 2.48 7.94 10.38
N ASN A 38 2.26 7.27 11.51
CA ASN A 38 2.30 5.81 11.63
C ASN A 38 1.01 5.13 11.15
N TYR A 39 -0.08 5.87 10.94
CA TYR A 39 -1.29 5.35 10.30
C TYR A 39 -1.04 5.26 8.80
N SER A 40 -0.48 4.13 8.40
CA SER A 40 -0.01 3.96 7.03
C SER A 40 -1.17 3.76 6.05
N SER A 41 -1.17 4.52 4.96
CA SER A 41 -2.08 4.32 3.83
C SER A 41 -1.62 3.23 2.86
N ILE A 42 -0.41 2.69 3.07
CA ILE A 42 0.27 1.74 2.17
C ILE A 42 -0.57 0.48 1.93
N GLY A 43 -1.06 -0.15 3.01
CA GLY A 43 -1.85 -1.37 2.91
C GLY A 43 -3.14 -1.17 2.13
N ALA A 44 -3.83 -0.04 2.36
CA ALA A 44 -5.05 0.30 1.65
C ALA A 44 -4.81 0.53 0.14
N VAL A 45 -3.74 1.27 -0.20
CA VAL A 45 -3.35 1.52 -1.60
C VAL A 45 -2.96 0.21 -2.31
N ALA A 46 -2.24 -0.69 -1.63
CA ALA A 46 -1.85 -1.99 -2.17
C ALA A 46 -3.08 -2.87 -2.47
N LEU A 47 -3.99 -3.02 -1.50
CA LEU A 47 -5.24 -3.77 -1.70
C LEU A 47 -6.10 -3.15 -2.79
N PHE A 48 -6.24 -1.82 -2.81
CA PHE A 48 -7.02 -1.08 -3.80
C PHE A 48 -6.46 -1.26 -5.21
N GLY A 49 -5.14 -1.20 -5.35
CA GLY A 49 -4.43 -1.47 -6.61
C GLY A 49 -4.70 -2.87 -7.12
N GLY A 50 -4.55 -3.88 -6.25
CA GLY A 50 -4.82 -5.28 -6.58
C GLY A 50 -6.29 -5.55 -6.91
N ALA A 51 -7.23 -4.91 -6.22
CA ALA A 51 -8.66 -5.14 -6.41
C ALA A 51 -9.18 -4.57 -7.74
N TYR A 52 -8.74 -3.36 -8.13
CA TYR A 52 -9.39 -2.62 -9.21
C TYR A 52 -8.62 -2.58 -10.54
N PHE A 53 -7.28 -2.68 -10.57
CA PHE A 53 -6.57 -2.68 -11.85
C PHE A 53 -6.61 -4.08 -12.50
N LYS A 54 -7.17 -4.13 -13.72
CA LYS A 54 -7.20 -5.36 -14.52
C LYS A 54 -5.80 -5.78 -14.96
N ASP A 55 -5.06 -4.80 -15.48
CA ASP A 55 -3.70 -4.96 -15.99
C ASP A 55 -2.72 -5.21 -14.82
N ASN A 56 -1.95 -6.30 -14.91
CA ASN A 56 -0.98 -6.67 -13.87
C ASN A 56 0.09 -5.59 -13.71
N LEU A 57 0.60 -5.01 -14.79
CA LEU A 57 1.64 -3.99 -14.69
C LEU A 57 1.12 -2.78 -13.92
N LYS A 58 -0.10 -2.30 -14.21
CA LYS A 58 -0.70 -1.15 -13.50
C LYS A 58 -1.03 -1.45 -12.05
N ALA A 59 -1.54 -2.65 -11.76
CA ALA A 59 -1.92 -3.05 -10.40
C ALA A 59 -0.75 -2.99 -9.41
N PHE A 60 0.46 -3.31 -9.89
CA PHE A 60 1.69 -3.25 -9.08
C PHE A 60 2.39 -1.90 -9.20
N ALA A 61 2.58 -1.42 -10.44
CA ALA A 61 3.36 -0.21 -10.69
C ALA A 61 2.75 1.02 -10.04
N PHE A 62 1.43 1.20 -10.07
CA PHE A 62 0.83 2.43 -9.54
C PHE A 62 0.97 2.54 -8.01
N PRO A 63 0.65 1.52 -7.19
CA PRO A 63 0.98 1.53 -5.77
C PRO A 63 2.47 1.72 -5.50
N LEU A 64 3.34 0.92 -6.14
CA LEU A 64 4.77 0.91 -5.84
C LEU A 64 5.46 2.22 -6.24
N ILE A 65 5.20 2.73 -7.45
CA ILE A 65 5.78 3.99 -7.93
C ILE A 65 5.24 5.18 -7.12
N SER A 66 3.94 5.18 -6.79
CA SER A 66 3.37 6.25 -5.96
C SER A 66 4.10 6.34 -4.62
N LEU A 67 4.40 5.19 -4.00
CA LEU A 67 5.12 5.14 -2.74
C LEU A 67 6.58 5.57 -2.90
N LEU A 68 7.27 5.02 -3.89
CA LEU A 68 8.66 5.40 -4.21
C LEU A 68 8.83 6.91 -4.39
N LEU A 69 7.90 7.56 -5.10
CA LEU A 69 7.92 9.01 -5.28
C LEU A 69 7.71 9.75 -3.96
N SER A 70 6.79 9.27 -3.11
CA SER A 70 6.55 9.88 -1.80
C SER A 70 7.73 9.70 -0.85
N ASP A 71 8.35 8.52 -0.85
CA ASP A 71 9.52 8.22 -0.02
C ASP A 71 10.73 9.04 -0.47
N PHE A 72 10.92 9.20 -1.79
CA PHE A 72 11.94 10.09 -2.32
C PHE A 72 11.79 11.54 -1.81
N VAL A 73 10.56 12.07 -1.77
CA VAL A 73 10.30 13.40 -1.20
C VAL A 73 10.65 13.42 0.29
N LEU A 74 10.22 12.43 1.06
CA LEU A 74 10.49 12.36 2.50
C LEU A 74 11.99 12.22 2.81
N TYR A 75 12.72 11.41 2.04
CA TYR A 75 14.16 11.20 2.20
C TYR A 75 15.00 12.42 1.80
N THR A 76 14.57 13.18 0.80
CA THR A 76 15.30 14.39 0.40
C THR A 76 15.00 15.59 1.30
N THR A 77 13.93 15.55 2.09
CA THR A 77 13.46 16.68 2.92
C THR A 77 13.62 16.42 4.42
N ILE A 78 12.78 15.56 5.00
CA ILE A 78 12.66 15.34 6.45
C ILE A 78 13.68 14.33 6.95
N TYR A 79 13.85 13.22 6.24
CA TYR A 79 14.66 12.08 6.68
C TYR A 79 16.05 12.05 6.05
N LYS A 80 16.55 13.19 5.56
CA LYS A 80 17.86 13.31 4.88
C LYS A 80 19.03 12.77 5.71
N GLN A 81 18.92 12.81 7.03
CA GLN A 81 19.94 12.33 7.98
C GLN A 81 19.94 10.79 8.16
N TYR A 82 18.90 10.08 7.70
CA TYR A 82 18.72 8.64 7.92
C TYR A 82 18.93 7.80 6.66
N VAL A 83 19.25 8.44 5.52
CA VAL A 83 19.27 7.85 4.17
C VAL A 83 20.16 6.59 4.07
N ASP A 84 21.30 6.56 4.76
CA ASP A 84 22.26 5.45 4.68
C ASP A 84 21.76 4.14 5.32
N ILE A 85 20.82 4.23 6.27
CA ILE A 85 20.25 3.06 7.00
C ILE A 85 19.06 2.47 6.22
N LEU A 86 18.45 3.25 5.32
CA LEU A 86 17.15 2.93 4.73
C LEU A 86 17.24 1.98 3.52
N LEU A 87 18.31 1.98 2.73
CA LEU A 87 18.32 1.26 1.44
C LEU A 87 18.08 -0.26 1.53
N VAL A 88 18.52 -0.93 2.60
CA VAL A 88 18.28 -2.38 2.79
C VAL A 88 16.89 -2.65 3.36
N GLN A 89 16.44 -1.81 4.29
CA GLN A 89 15.12 -1.92 4.91
C GLN A 89 14.01 -1.71 3.86
N GLU A 90 14.23 -0.76 2.95
CA GLU A 90 13.31 -0.43 1.86
C GLU A 90 13.00 -1.63 0.97
N PHE A 91 13.99 -2.47 0.62
CA PHE A 91 13.78 -3.60 -0.28
C PHE A 91 12.69 -4.56 0.23
N TYR A 92 12.75 -4.91 1.52
CA TYR A 92 11.78 -5.80 2.14
C TYR A 92 10.40 -5.16 2.27
N THR A 93 10.34 -3.85 2.51
CA THR A 93 9.08 -3.08 2.49
C THR A 93 8.43 -3.12 1.10
N TYR A 94 9.18 -2.86 0.02
CA TYR A 94 8.64 -2.96 -1.34
C TYR A 94 8.22 -4.39 -1.72
N LEU A 95 8.96 -5.40 -1.26
CA LEU A 95 8.58 -6.79 -1.42
C LEU A 95 7.25 -7.09 -0.71
N ALA A 96 7.10 -6.65 0.55
CA ALA A 96 5.86 -6.76 1.30
C ALA A 96 4.70 -6.12 0.52
N ILE A 97 4.87 -4.90 0.01
CA ILE A 97 3.85 -4.20 -0.79
C ILE A 97 3.45 -4.99 -2.02
N ALA A 98 4.42 -5.54 -2.76
CA ALA A 98 4.12 -6.37 -3.93
C ALA A 98 3.30 -7.61 -3.55
N LEU A 99 3.60 -8.26 -2.44
CA LEU A 99 2.81 -9.38 -1.91
C LEU A 99 1.41 -8.94 -1.46
N MET A 100 1.28 -7.76 -0.85
CA MET A 100 -0.02 -7.20 -0.47
C MET A 100 -0.90 -6.91 -1.69
N VAL A 101 -0.31 -6.43 -2.80
CA VAL A 101 -1.03 -6.26 -4.08
C VAL A 101 -1.53 -7.61 -4.60
N LEU A 102 -0.71 -8.68 -4.50
CA LEU A 102 -1.14 -10.04 -4.87
C LEU A 102 -2.34 -10.51 -4.05
N VAL A 103 -2.34 -10.24 -2.74
CA VAL A 103 -3.50 -10.53 -1.87
C VAL A 103 -4.74 -9.78 -2.34
N GLY A 104 -4.60 -8.48 -2.66
CA GLY A 104 -5.67 -7.70 -3.26
C GLY A 104 -6.22 -8.35 -4.54
N LYS A 105 -5.35 -8.79 -5.46
CA LYS A 105 -5.78 -9.48 -6.69
C LYS A 105 -6.49 -10.80 -6.42
N ALA A 106 -6.00 -11.57 -5.45
CA ALA A 106 -6.49 -12.92 -5.18
C ALA A 106 -7.80 -12.92 -4.40
N MET A 107 -7.89 -12.13 -3.33
CA MET A 107 -9.02 -12.13 -2.39
C MET A 107 -10.10 -11.11 -2.75
N LEU A 108 -9.77 -10.01 -3.43
CA LEU A 108 -10.71 -8.93 -3.75
C LEU A 108 -11.25 -8.98 -5.18
N LYS A 109 -11.29 -10.18 -5.81
CA LYS A 109 -12.01 -10.42 -7.08
C LYS A 109 -13.47 -9.96 -7.01
N LYS A 110 -14.07 -10.12 -5.82
CA LYS A 110 -15.33 -9.50 -5.43
C LYS A 110 -15.07 -8.70 -4.16
N VAL A 111 -15.31 -7.40 -4.22
CA VAL A 111 -15.16 -6.51 -3.06
C VAL A 111 -16.41 -6.67 -2.19
N THR A 112 -16.25 -7.39 -1.08
CA THR A 112 -17.24 -7.52 -0.01
C THR A 112 -16.59 -7.11 1.30
N ILE A 113 -17.40 -6.76 2.30
CA ILE A 113 -16.88 -6.39 3.63
C ILE A 113 -16.04 -7.53 4.22
N VAL A 114 -16.50 -8.77 4.10
CA VAL A 114 -15.79 -9.97 4.61
C VAL A 114 -14.45 -10.14 3.89
N ASN A 115 -14.42 -10.04 2.57
CA ASN A 115 -13.17 -10.19 1.81
C ASN A 115 -12.21 -9.04 2.11
N LEU A 116 -12.72 -7.81 2.28
CA LEU A 116 -11.89 -6.65 2.62
C LEU A 116 -11.25 -6.82 3.99
N LEU A 117 -12.04 -7.09 5.03
CA LEU A 117 -11.52 -7.32 6.39
C LEU A 117 -10.55 -8.51 6.44
N GLY A 118 -10.89 -9.62 5.80
CA GLY A 118 -10.00 -10.79 5.72
C GLY A 118 -8.68 -10.46 5.00
N SER A 119 -8.75 -9.75 3.88
CA SER A 119 -7.54 -9.33 3.15
C SER A 119 -6.69 -8.36 3.95
N THR A 120 -7.30 -7.45 4.72
CA THR A 120 -6.60 -6.51 5.60
C THR A 120 -5.80 -7.24 6.66
N ILE A 121 -6.37 -8.26 7.33
CA ILE A 121 -5.62 -9.07 8.30
C ILE A 121 -4.43 -9.78 7.62
N VAL A 122 -4.66 -10.39 6.46
CA VAL A 122 -3.60 -11.10 5.73
C VAL A 122 -2.46 -10.15 5.34
N ILE A 123 -2.78 -8.95 4.84
CA ILE A 123 -1.72 -8.00 4.45
C ILE A 123 -0.98 -7.41 5.65
N THR A 124 -1.64 -7.22 6.80
CA THR A 124 -0.95 -6.84 8.04
C THR A 124 0.05 -7.90 8.45
N LEU A 125 -0.31 -9.19 8.38
CA LEU A 125 0.64 -10.27 8.67
C LEU A 125 1.80 -10.32 7.67
N ILE A 126 1.53 -10.08 6.39
CA ILE A 126 2.57 -10.01 5.36
C ILE A 126 3.52 -8.84 5.64
N HIS A 127 2.97 -7.66 5.96
CA HIS A 127 3.77 -6.50 6.32
C HIS A 127 4.66 -6.85 7.53
N TRP A 128 4.04 -7.24 8.66
CA TRP A 128 4.74 -7.59 9.89
C TRP A 128 5.88 -8.60 9.70
N ILE A 129 5.68 -9.66 8.90
CA ILE A 129 6.70 -10.69 8.72
C ILE A 129 7.78 -10.18 7.75
N VAL A 130 7.38 -9.62 6.61
CA VAL A 130 8.30 -9.37 5.49
C VAL A 130 9.07 -8.07 5.70
N SER A 131 8.43 -6.96 6.05
CA SER A 131 9.15 -5.68 6.21
C SER A 131 10.06 -5.68 7.44
N ASP A 132 9.65 -6.30 8.54
CA ASP A 132 10.49 -6.37 9.75
C ASP A 132 11.69 -7.29 9.60
N PHE A 133 11.70 -8.18 8.60
CA PHE A 133 12.93 -8.87 8.23
C PHE A 133 14.01 -7.87 7.81
N GLY A 134 13.64 -6.82 7.07
CA GLY A 134 14.55 -5.72 6.72
C GLY A 134 15.00 -4.93 7.95
N SER A 135 14.13 -4.72 8.92
CA SER A 135 14.45 -4.06 10.20
C SER A 135 15.39 -4.90 11.08
N TRP A 136 15.36 -6.22 10.96
CA TRP A 136 16.17 -7.17 11.72
C TRP A 136 17.54 -7.44 11.08
N TYR A 137 17.59 -7.62 9.76
CA TYR A 137 18.78 -8.05 9.05
C TYR A 137 19.92 -7.03 9.16
N LYS A 138 21.10 -7.49 9.64
CA LYS A 138 22.28 -6.65 9.90
C LYS A 138 22.06 -5.50 10.89
N ASN A 139 20.95 -5.51 11.63
CA ASN A 139 20.69 -4.53 12.67
C ASN A 139 21.38 -4.97 13.98
N PRO A 140 22.34 -4.20 14.51
CA PRO A 140 23.07 -4.56 15.73
C PRO A 140 22.19 -4.58 17.00
N LEU A 141 20.98 -4.03 16.95
CA LEU A 141 20.01 -4.08 18.06
C LEU A 141 19.43 -5.48 18.29
N PHE A 142 19.58 -6.40 17.32
CA PHE A 142 19.03 -7.75 17.38
C PHE A 142 20.09 -8.80 17.06
N THR A 143 20.05 -9.92 17.77
CA THR A 143 20.88 -11.09 17.45
C THR A 143 20.52 -11.59 16.04
N GLN A 144 21.54 -12.02 15.28
CA GLN A 144 21.34 -12.50 13.90
C GLN A 144 20.98 -13.99 13.89
N ASP A 145 19.94 -14.33 14.66
CA ASP A 145 19.32 -15.65 14.77
C ASP A 145 17.78 -15.53 14.84
N LEU A 146 17.09 -16.67 14.88
CA LEU A 146 15.62 -16.71 14.95
C LEU A 146 15.07 -16.05 16.22
N VAL A 147 15.83 -16.05 17.32
CA VAL A 147 15.44 -15.42 18.58
C VAL A 147 15.45 -13.90 18.43
N GLY A 148 16.48 -13.35 17.79
CA GLY A 148 16.58 -11.92 17.51
C GLY A 148 15.50 -11.45 16.53
N TYR A 149 15.19 -12.26 15.52
CA TYR A 149 14.08 -11.95 14.61
C TYR A 149 12.73 -11.95 15.34
N TRP A 150 12.48 -12.93 16.20
CA TRP A 150 11.28 -12.96 17.05
C TRP A 150 11.18 -11.72 17.94
N ASN A 151 12.29 -11.32 18.57
CA ASN A 151 12.34 -10.09 19.37
C ASN A 151 12.05 -8.82 18.55
N CYS A 152 12.49 -8.78 17.28
CA CYS A 152 12.13 -7.71 16.35
C CYS A 152 10.62 -7.68 16.09
N LEU A 153 10.03 -8.83 15.78
CA LEU A 153 8.58 -8.94 15.55
C LEU A 153 7.75 -8.49 16.77
N VAL A 154 8.15 -8.91 17.98
CA VAL A 154 7.46 -8.50 19.21
C VAL A 154 7.52 -6.98 19.40
N LYS A 155 8.66 -6.35 19.11
CA LYS A 155 8.80 -4.88 19.18
C LYS A 155 8.02 -4.15 18.09
N ALA A 156 7.74 -4.80 16.96
CA ALA A 156 6.98 -4.22 15.86
C ALA A 156 5.46 -4.17 16.11
N ILE A 157 4.92 -4.94 17.08
CA ILE A 157 3.47 -5.04 17.35
C ILE A 157 2.75 -3.68 17.43
N PRO A 158 3.23 -2.66 18.17
CA PRO A 158 2.54 -1.36 18.23
C PRO A 158 2.48 -0.64 16.88
N PHE A 159 3.47 -0.85 16.01
CA PHE A 159 3.50 -0.28 14.66
C PHE A 159 2.53 -1.02 13.74
N GLU A 160 2.42 -2.33 13.87
CA GLU A 160 1.48 -3.15 13.10
C GLU A 160 0.02 -2.87 13.45
N VAL A 161 -0.27 -2.57 14.72
CA VAL A 161 -1.61 -2.10 15.12
C VAL A 161 -1.95 -0.79 14.40
N ARG A 162 -1.02 0.16 14.34
CA ARG A 162 -1.23 1.43 13.61
C ARG A 162 -1.31 1.23 12.10
N PHE A 163 -0.55 0.28 11.55
CA PHE A 163 -0.65 -0.12 10.14
C PHE A 163 -2.02 -0.71 9.82
N LEU A 164 -2.54 -1.59 10.69
CA LEU A 164 -3.87 -2.18 10.56
C LEU A 164 -4.96 -1.11 10.61
N GLU A 165 -4.92 -0.23 11.62
CA GLU A 165 -5.87 0.87 11.78
C GLU A 165 -5.85 1.82 10.58
N GLY A 166 -4.65 2.21 10.13
CA GLY A 166 -4.47 3.04 8.93
C GLY A 166 -5.04 2.35 7.68
N THR A 167 -4.72 1.08 7.48
CA THR A 167 -5.22 0.29 6.36
C THR A 167 -6.75 0.22 6.34
N LEU A 168 -7.39 0.06 7.50
CA LEU A 168 -8.84 0.06 7.61
C LEU A 168 -9.42 1.44 7.30
N LEU A 169 -8.90 2.51 7.91
CA LEU A 169 -9.38 3.88 7.71
C LEU A 169 -9.26 4.31 6.23
N TYR A 170 -8.07 4.20 5.66
CA TYR A 170 -7.84 4.54 4.26
C TYR A 170 -8.53 3.57 3.31
N GLY A 171 -8.70 2.30 3.70
CA GLY A 171 -9.45 1.30 2.95
C GLY A 171 -10.92 1.68 2.82
N VAL A 172 -11.56 2.06 3.93
CA VAL A 172 -12.96 2.54 3.91
C VAL A 172 -13.11 3.75 2.99
N ILE A 173 -12.18 4.71 3.05
CA ILE A 173 -12.20 5.90 2.19
C ILE A 173 -12.03 5.51 0.71
N LEU A 174 -10.97 4.76 0.37
CA LEU A 174 -10.66 4.40 -1.02
C LEU A 174 -11.74 3.52 -1.65
N PHE A 175 -12.07 2.40 -1.00
CA PHE A 175 -13.04 1.45 -1.54
C PHE A 175 -14.45 2.05 -1.51
N GLY A 176 -14.83 2.74 -0.43
CA GLY A 176 -16.13 3.40 -0.31
C GLY A 176 -16.33 4.49 -1.36
N ALA A 177 -15.37 5.41 -1.50
CA ALA A 177 -15.46 6.49 -2.49
C ALA A 177 -15.53 5.94 -3.92
N PHE A 178 -14.74 4.91 -4.25
CA PHE A 178 -14.75 4.33 -5.60
C PHE A 178 -16.06 3.58 -5.90
N GLU A 179 -16.61 2.83 -4.95
CA GLU A 179 -17.89 2.14 -5.13
C GLU A 179 -19.05 3.13 -5.33
N ILE A 180 -19.04 4.27 -4.63
CA ILE A 180 -20.00 5.37 -4.84
C ILE A 180 -19.82 6.01 -6.23
N LEU A 181 -18.59 6.29 -6.66
CA LEU A 181 -18.33 6.84 -8.00
C LEU A 181 -18.77 5.87 -9.10
N LYS A 182 -18.49 4.57 -8.92
CA LYS A 182 -18.88 3.52 -9.86
C LYS A 182 -20.39 3.32 -9.96
N SER A 183 -21.15 3.57 -8.89
CA SER A 183 -22.62 3.52 -8.93
C SER A 183 -23.21 4.71 -9.68
N LYS A 184 -22.63 5.90 -9.54
CA LYS A 184 -23.06 7.14 -10.23
C LYS A 184 -22.61 7.22 -11.68
N PHE A 185 -21.43 6.73 -12.02
CA PHE A 185 -20.82 6.84 -13.35
C PHE A 185 -20.60 5.46 -13.99
N PRO A 186 -21.51 4.98 -14.87
CA PRO A 186 -21.39 3.66 -15.50
C PRO A 186 -20.11 3.44 -16.31
N VAL A 187 -19.49 4.51 -16.83
CA VAL A 187 -18.21 4.48 -17.56
C VAL A 187 -17.05 3.93 -16.72
N LEU A 188 -17.19 3.89 -15.39
CA LEU A 188 -16.19 3.35 -14.46
C LEU A 188 -16.35 1.85 -14.19
N LYS A 189 -17.43 1.23 -14.68
CA LYS A 189 -17.62 -0.22 -14.63
C LYS A 189 -16.69 -0.90 -15.63
N LEU A 190 -16.21 -2.09 -15.28
CA LEU A 190 -15.46 -2.92 -16.23
C LEU A 190 -16.41 -3.37 -17.35
N ASN A 191 -16.12 -3.00 -18.60
CA ASN A 191 -16.88 -3.47 -19.75
C ASN A 191 -16.68 -4.99 -19.93
N LYS A 192 -17.78 -5.76 -19.84
CA LYS A 192 -17.81 -7.22 -20.01
C LYS A 192 -17.20 -7.72 -21.34
N LEU A 193 -17.17 -6.88 -22.38
CA LEU A 193 -16.63 -7.22 -23.70
C LEU A 193 -15.10 -7.40 -23.71
N GLN A 194 -14.37 -6.94 -22.70
CA GLN A 194 -12.93 -7.19 -22.58
C GLN A 194 -12.62 -8.49 -21.81
N THR A 195 -13.63 -9.20 -21.30
CA THR A 195 -13.46 -10.42 -20.50
C THR A 195 -13.26 -11.67 -21.36
N GLN A 196 -13.55 -11.61 -22.66
CA GLN A 196 -13.49 -12.75 -23.60
C GLN A 196 -12.19 -12.82 -24.43
N ALA A 197 -11.20 -11.97 -24.16
CA ALA A 197 -9.96 -11.90 -24.93
C ALA A 197 -8.72 -12.34 -24.12
N ILE A 198 -8.90 -13.26 -23.17
CA ILE A 198 -7.82 -14.00 -22.50
C ILE A 198 -8.17 -15.48 -22.61
#